data_AF-A0A645D4Z4-F1
#
_entry.id   AF-A0A645D4Z4-F1
#
_cell.length_a   1.000
_cell.length_b   1.000
_cell.length_c   1.000
_cell.angle_alpha   90.00
_cell.angle_beta   90.00
_cell.angle_gamma   90.00
#
_symmetry.space_group_name_H-M   'P 1'
#
loop_
_entity.id
_entity.type
_entity.pdbx_description
1 polymer ?
#
loop_
_entity_poly.entity_id
_entity_poly.type
_entity_poly.pdbx_seq_one_letter_code
_entity_poly.pdbx_strand_id
1 'polypeptide(L)' 'MNIKSNSDNGDVHEEVKISKNGEDIEIAFNPKYLIDALRVIGRDEITIEFTTSVSPSIIKPAKDSGFLYLILPVRRR' A
#
# COMPACT_ATOMS: atom_id res chain seq x y z
N MET A 1 8.87 0.94 -6.09
CA MET A 1 7.62 1.57 -5.64
C MET A 1 7.98 2.92 -5.07
N ASN A 2 7.37 3.98 -5.60
CA ASN A 2 7.62 5.34 -5.17
C ASN A 2 6.57 5.74 -4.15
N ILE A 3 6.98 6.09 -2.94
CA ILE A 3 6.11 6.61 -1.89
C ILE A 3 6.36 8.11 -1.77
N LYS A 4 5.29 8.89 -1.74
CA LYS A 4 5.33 10.34 -1.54
C LYS A 4 4.34 10.74 -0.45
N SER A 5 4.75 11.62 0.44
CA SER A 5 3.91 12.21 1.48
C SER A 5 4.18 13.71 1.55
N ASN A 6 3.13 14.51 1.51
CA ASN A 6 3.23 15.97 1.52
C ASN A 6 2.52 16.50 2.77
N SER A 7 3.15 17.43 3.46
CA SER A 7 2.62 18.08 4.65
C SER A 7 3.11 19.53 4.74
N ASP A 8 2.50 20.34 5.61
CA ASP A 8 2.94 21.72 5.84
C ASP A 8 4.40 21.80 6.33
N ASN A 9 4.92 20.72 6.92
CA ASN A 9 6.28 20.62 7.43
C ASN A 9 7.28 20.11 6.38
N GLY A 10 6.82 19.83 5.16
CA GLY A 10 7.65 19.40 4.03
C GLY A 10 7.15 18.14 3.33
N ASP A 11 7.86 17.81 2.26
CA ASP A 11 7.61 16.65 1.40
C ASP A 11 8.63 15.54 1.69
N VAL A 12 8.14 14.30 1.69
CA VAL A 12 8.93 13.08 1.83
C VAL A 12 8.79 12.27 0.55
N HIS A 13 9.91 11.78 0.04
CA HIS A 13 9.96 10.87 -1.09
C HIS A 13 10.85 9.67 -0.76
N GLU A 14 10.33 8.48 -0.98
CA GLU A 14 11.01 7.21 -0.73
C GLU A 14 10.86 6.25 -1.91
N GLU A 15 11.92 5.49 -2.16
CA GLU A 15 11.94 4.46 -3.19
C GLU A 15 12.15 3.08 -2.57
N VAL A 16 11.12 2.24 -2.65
CA VAL A 16 11.15 0.88 -2.09
C VAL A 16 11.26 -0.14 -3.22
N LYS A 17 12.22 -1.07 -3.12
CA LYS A 17 12.35 -2.17 -4.07
C LYS A 17 11.13 -3.09 -3.97
N ILE A 18 10.52 -3.42 -5.11
CA ILE A 18 9.37 -4.33 -5.20
C ILE A 18 9.51 -5.25 -6.41
N SER A 19 8.87 -6.41 -6.34
CA SER A 19 8.53 -7.18 -7.54
C SER A 19 7.13 -6.75 -7.99
N LYS A 20 7.00 -6.24 -9.23
CA LYS A 20 5.73 -5.75 -9.78
C LYS A 20 5.27 -6.65 -10.92
N ASN A 21 4.00 -7.02 -10.90
CA ASN A 21 3.30 -7.56 -12.05
C ASN A 21 2.13 -6.63 -12.42
N GLY A 22 1.87 -6.45 -13.72
CA GLY A 22 0.83 -5.57 -14.24
C GLY A 22 1.30 -4.14 -14.52
N GLU A 23 0.32 -3.26 -14.74
CA GLU A 23 0.52 -1.87 -15.17
C GLU A 23 0.99 -0.96 -14.03
N ASP A 24 1.44 0.25 -14.37
CA ASP A 24 1.71 1.28 -13.39
C ASP A 24 0.41 1.89 -12.87
N ILE A 25 0.38 2.22 -11.58
CA ILE A 25 -0.78 2.82 -10.94
C ILE A 25 -0.34 3.85 -9.90
N GLU A 26 -1.01 5.01 -9.91
CA GLU A 26 -0.87 6.02 -8.87
C GLU A 26 -2.09 5.97 -7.96
N ILE A 27 -1.87 5.72 -6.66
CA ILE A 27 -2.90 5.64 -5.63
C ILE A 27 -2.45 6.41 -4.39
N ALA A 28 -3.41 7.06 -3.73
CA ALA A 28 -3.24 7.63 -2.41
C ALA A 28 -3.97 6.81 -1.35
N PHE A 29 -3.35 6.68 -0.18
CA PHE A 29 -3.95 6.05 1.00
C PHE A 29 -3.85 6.96 2.22
N ASN A 30 -4.71 6.72 3.20
CA ASN A 30 -4.41 7.14 4.56
C ASN A 30 -3.27 6.23 5.09
N PRO A 31 -2.08 6.78 5.41
CA PRO A 31 -0.92 5.98 5.80
C PRO A 31 -1.17 5.20 7.10
N LYS A 32 -2.08 5.67 7.97
CA LYS A 32 -2.43 4.97 9.22
C LYS A 32 -2.93 3.55 8.96
N TYR A 33 -3.77 3.36 7.94
CA TYR A 33 -4.33 2.04 7.65
C TYR A 33 -3.29 1.06 7.11
N LEU A 34 -2.34 1.56 6.30
CA LEU A 34 -1.20 0.76 5.83
C LEU A 34 -0.32 0.33 7.00
N ILE A 35 0.03 1.26 7.90
CA ILE A 35 0.85 0.98 9.08
C ILE A 35 0.17 -0.05 10.00
N ASP A 36 -1.13 0.12 10.26
CA ASP A 36 -1.89 -0.79 11.12
C ASP A 36 -1.95 -2.21 10.52
N ALA A 37 -2.17 -2.35 9.20
CA ALA A 37 -2.13 -3.65 8.53
C ALA A 37 -0.75 -4.31 8.58
N LEU A 38 0.31 -3.54 8.30
CA LEU A 38 1.70 -4.04 8.30
C LEU A 38 2.14 -4.54 9.68
N ARG A 39 1.74 -3.86 10.75
CA ARG A 39 2.05 -4.26 12.14
C ARG A 39 1.49 -5.63 12.50
N VAL A 40 0.35 -6.02 11.94
CA VAL A 40 -0.28 -7.31 12.26
C VAL A 40 0.27 -8.44 11.39
N ILE A 41 0.59 -8.19 10.12
CA ILE A 41 1.09 -9.23 9.21
C ILE A 41 2.38 -9.85 9.76
N GLY A 42 3.28 -9.07 10.37
CA GLY A 42 4.43 -9.61 11.12
C GLY A 42 5.35 -10.54 10.32
N ARG A 43 5.33 -10.44 8.99
CA ARG A 43 6.19 -11.19 8.05
C ARG A 43 7.13 -10.24 7.32
N ASP A 44 8.23 -10.80 6.82
CA ASP A 44 9.25 -10.03 6.09
C ASP A 44 8.76 -9.57 4.71
N GLU A 45 7.85 -10.33 4.10
CA GLU A 45 7.32 -10.06 2.76
C GLU A 45 5.79 -10.06 2.73
N ILE A 46 5.24 -9.09 2.00
CA ILE A 46 3.82 -8.94 1.75
C ILE A 46 3.53 -8.80 0.26
N THR A 47 2.29 -9.12 -0.11
CA THR A 47 1.74 -8.84 -1.43
C THR A 47 0.65 -7.78 -1.28
N ILE A 48 0.70 -6.76 -2.14
CA ILE A 48 -0.37 -5.78 -2.28
C ILE A 48 -0.99 -5.95 -3.67
N GLU A 49 -2.30 -6.11 -3.71
CA GLU A 49 -3.06 -6.29 -4.95
C GLU A 49 -3.93 -5.05 -5.19
N PHE A 50 -3.80 -4.51 -6.39
CA PHE A 50 -4.53 -3.32 -6.85
C PHE A 50 -5.42 -3.69 -8.04
N THR A 51 -6.51 -2.95 -8.21
CA THR A 51 -7.38 -3.07 -9.40
C THR A 51 -7.51 -1.75 -10.13
N THR A 52 -7.98 -0.70 -9.45
CA THR A 52 -8.06 0.67 -9.98
C THR A 52 -7.63 1.66 -8.91
N SER A 53 -7.45 2.94 -9.28
CA SER A 53 -6.97 3.95 -8.34
C SER A 53 -7.96 4.32 -7.22
N VAL A 54 -9.21 3.87 -7.35
CA VAL A 54 -10.31 4.14 -6.41
C VAL A 54 -10.94 2.86 -5.83
N SER A 55 -10.53 1.69 -6.32
CA SER A 55 -11.01 0.40 -5.83
C SER A 55 -10.29 0.00 -4.54
N PRO A 56 -10.93 -0.76 -3.64
CA PRO A 56 -10.25 -1.33 -2.48
C PRO A 56 -8.99 -2.12 -2.90
N SER A 57 -7.96 -2.02 -2.08
CA SER A 57 -6.70 -2.76 -2.25
C SER A 57 -6.57 -3.83 -1.19
N ILE A 58 -6.00 -4.97 -1.57
CA ILE A 58 -5.80 -6.12 -0.69
C ILE A 58 -4.35 -6.18 -0.26
N ILE A 59 -4.10 -6.39 1.04
CA ILE A 59 -2.76 -6.60 1.60
C ILE A 59 -2.76 -7.94 2.33
N LYS A 60 -1.80 -8.80 2.00
CA LYS A 60 -1.70 -10.14 2.57
C LYS A 60 -0.24 -10.59 2.71
N PRO A 61 0.08 -11.54 3.60
CA PRO A 61 1.39 -12.17 3.65
C PRO A 61 1.75 -12.79 2.29
N ALA A 62 3.02 -12.71 1.87
CA ALA A 62 3.46 -13.30 0.60
C ALA A 62 3.37 -14.85 0.61
N LYS A 63 3.49 -15.46 1.78
CA LYS A 63 3.54 -16.92 1.99
C LYS A 63 2.58 -17.36 3.10
N ASP A 64 1.29 -17.03 3.00
CA ASP A 64 0.22 -17.62 3.83
C ASP A 64 -1.17 -17.24 3.29
N SER A 65 -2.21 -18.03 3.57
CA SER A 65 -3.59 -17.75 3.17
C SER A 65 -4.54 -17.44 4.33
N GLY A 66 -4.00 -17.23 5.54
CA GLY A 66 -4.80 -17.12 6.76
C GLY A 66 -5.66 -15.86 6.90
N PHE A 67 -5.20 -14.68 6.46
CA PHE A 67 -5.94 -13.42 6.59
C PHE A 67 -5.53 -12.40 5.53
N LEU A 68 -6.47 -11.50 5.19
CA LEU A 68 -6.26 -10.39 4.27
C LEU A 68 -6.76 -9.09 4.89
N TYR A 69 -6.07 -7.99 4.59
CA TYR A 69 -6.51 -6.64 4.88
C TYR A 69 -7.08 -6.01 3.63
N LEU A 70 -8.21 -5.33 3.77
CA LEU A 70 -8.82 -4.55 2.71
C LEU A 70 -8.75 -3.06 3.09
N ILE A 71 -8.08 -2.26 2.26
CA ILE A 71 -7.90 -0.83 2.50
C ILE A 71 -8.50 -0.05 1.33
N LEU A 72 -9.34 0.94 1.67
CA LEU A 72 -9.91 1.86 0.69
C LEU A 72 -8.93 3.00 0.40
N PRO A 73 -8.62 3.27 -0.88
CA PRO A 73 -7.82 4.42 -1.26
C PRO A 73 -8.58 5.73 -1.01
N VAL A 74 -7.83 6.81 -0.80
CA VAL A 74 -8.40 8.15 -0.74
C VAL A 74 -8.44 8.75 -2.15
N ARG A 75 -9.50 9.49 -2.46
CA ARG A 75 -9.59 10.19 -3.74
C ARG A 75 -8.63 11.37 -3.73
N ARG A 76 -7.67 11.38 -4.65
CA ARG A 76 -6.96 12.62 -4.99
C ARG A 76 -7.90 13.52 -5.79
N ARG A 77 -7.98 14.78 -5.41
CA ARG A 77 -8.56 15.85 -6.24
C ARG A 77 -7.52 16.35 -7.22
#